data_AF-A0A7C1LDD4-F1
#
_entry.id   AF-A0A7C1LDD4-F1
#
_cell.length_a   1.000
_cell.length_b   1.000
_cell.length_c   1.000
_cell.angle_alpha   90.00
_cell.angle_beta   90.00
_cell.angle_gamma   90.00
#
_symmetry.space_group_name_H-M   'P 1'
#
loop_
_entity.id
_entity.type
_entity.pdbx_description
1 polymer ?
#
loop_
_entity_poly.entity_id
_entity_poly.type
_entity_poly.pdbx_seq_one_letter_code
_entity_poly.pdbx_strand_id
1 'polypeptide(L)'
;MKKFILVIALMTSFITIAQKKNGTVYIEHPAIDVVNSFTQAFVKGDTVKLASLLTDDFKNYNGVSTNPGDKGTDKAKYVKNSYRWFDELDYFSISDYPGAYPDAVEYKEDNKDGEIWVQTWDLLKGVHKETGVKFTSPIHRLIVVTKDNKIKTIINYNNDGIFNELQQSFSDRTNGTIYNHHENINTVRKAVYAFENADLEKALSFYSDDAFFLNINDDLDKPETKDNVKKIRQEFLDAFEITSIDMIGYPDYLEYEMANGRVVMSWWDFHLVRKSDKKKITLPMHISDDFDEDGNITSEILYFNRSALEK
;
A
#
# COMPACT_ATOMS: atom_id res chain seq x y z
N MET A 1 -24.02 39.28 49.75
CA MET A 1 -23.40 39.34 48.41
C MET A 1 -22.62 38.07 48.03
N LYS A 2 -21.77 37.49 48.90
CA LYS A 2 -21.00 36.26 48.58
C LYS A 2 -21.85 35.01 48.30
N LYS A 3 -23.04 34.87 48.91
CA LYS A 3 -23.96 33.75 48.66
C LYS A 3 -24.74 33.85 47.34
N PHE A 4 -24.87 35.05 46.76
CA PHE A 4 -25.61 35.25 45.50
C PHE A 4 -24.75 34.95 44.26
N ILE A 5 -23.43 35.15 44.37
CA ILE A 5 -22.47 34.84 43.29
C ILE A 5 -22.33 33.33 43.08
N LEU A 6 -22.43 32.53 44.16
CA LEU A 6 -22.35 31.06 44.06
C LEU A 6 -23.54 30.45 43.31
N VAL A 7 -24.74 31.03 43.43
CA VAL A 7 -25.95 30.57 42.74
C VAL A 7 -25.92 30.91 41.25
N ILE A 8 -25.33 32.04 40.87
CA ILE A 8 -25.16 32.44 39.46
C ILE A 8 -24.03 31.62 38.80
N ALA A 9 -22.97 31.25 39.54
CA ALA A 9 -21.91 30.36 39.08
C ALA A 9 -22.36 28.89 38.95
N LEU A 10 -23.37 28.45 39.71
CA LEU A 10 -23.99 27.12 39.58
C LEU A 10 -25.08 27.05 38.50
N MET A 11 -25.71 28.19 38.13
CA MET A 11 -26.64 28.24 37.00
C MET A 11 -25.95 28.29 35.63
N THR A 12 -24.64 28.59 35.59
CA THR A 12 -23.85 28.53 34.34
C THR A 12 -23.28 27.13 34.06
N SER A 13 -23.49 26.16 34.95
CA SER A 13 -22.89 24.81 34.87
C SER A 13 -23.67 23.78 34.04
N PHE A 14 -24.83 24.13 33.47
CA PHE A 14 -25.70 23.15 32.77
C PHE A 14 -26.25 23.64 31.43
N ILE A 15 -25.51 24.44 30.67
CA ILE A 15 -25.71 24.43 29.21
C ILE A 15 -24.99 23.19 28.66
N THR A 16 -25.44 22.01 29.08
CA THR A 16 -25.30 20.85 28.23
C THR A 16 -26.14 21.16 27.01
N ILE A 17 -25.52 21.53 25.89
CA ILE A 17 -26.21 21.54 24.61
C ILE A 17 -26.67 20.09 24.41
N ALA A 18 -27.94 19.81 24.70
CA ALA A 18 -28.51 18.48 24.52
C ALA A 18 -28.24 18.05 23.08
N GLN A 19 -27.69 16.85 22.90
CA GLN A 19 -27.47 16.29 21.58
C GLN A 19 -28.80 16.24 20.83
N LYS A 20 -28.87 16.88 19.66
CA LYS A 20 -30.06 16.82 18.80
C LYS A 20 -30.03 15.53 17.99
N LYS A 21 -31.01 14.66 18.22
CA LYS A 21 -31.18 13.42 17.46
C LYS A 21 -31.76 13.73 16.07
N ASN A 22 -31.02 13.42 15.00
CA ASN A 22 -31.50 13.49 13.62
C ASN A 22 -31.54 12.09 12.99
N GLY A 23 -32.60 11.34 13.29
CA GLY A 23 -32.83 10.02 12.67
C GLY A 23 -32.63 8.82 13.57
N THR A 24 -32.70 7.64 12.96
CA THR A 24 -32.49 6.32 13.58
C THR A 24 -31.56 5.49 12.69
N VAL A 25 -30.63 4.77 13.31
CA VAL A 25 -29.72 3.83 12.64
C VAL A 25 -30.20 2.42 12.90
N TYR A 26 -30.19 1.59 11.86
CA TYR A 26 -30.64 0.21 11.86
C TYR A 26 -29.55 -0.68 11.29
N ILE A 27 -29.19 -1.72 12.05
CA ILE A 27 -28.30 -2.80 11.60
C ILE A 27 -29.04 -3.85 10.75
N GLU A 28 -30.37 -3.90 10.86
CA GLU A 28 -31.26 -4.74 10.06
C GLU A 28 -32.37 -3.87 9.45
N HIS A 29 -32.44 -3.82 8.12
CA HIS A 29 -33.43 -3.03 7.39
C HIS A 29 -33.58 -3.53 5.94
N PRO A 30 -34.79 -3.57 5.33
CA PRO A 30 -34.97 -4.02 3.95
C PRO A 30 -34.09 -3.29 2.91
N ALA A 31 -33.75 -2.03 3.16
CA ALA A 31 -32.82 -1.26 2.32
C ALA A 31 -31.41 -1.88 2.27
N ILE A 32 -30.93 -2.49 3.36
CA ILE A 32 -29.66 -3.21 3.40
C ILE A 32 -29.72 -4.44 2.48
N ASP A 33 -30.83 -5.17 2.47
CA ASP A 33 -31.02 -6.33 1.58
C ASP A 33 -31.00 -5.93 0.09
N VAL A 34 -31.56 -4.75 -0.23
CA VAL A 34 -31.49 -4.17 -1.58
C VAL A 34 -30.04 -3.87 -1.97
N VAL A 35 -29.26 -3.26 -1.07
CA VAL A 35 -27.83 -2.95 -1.30
C VAL A 35 -26.98 -4.21 -1.43
N ASN A 36 -27.25 -5.24 -0.62
CA ASN A 36 -26.59 -6.53 -0.71
C ASN A 36 -26.90 -7.22 -2.05
N SER A 37 -28.17 -7.23 -2.45
CA SER A 37 -28.60 -7.76 -3.75
C SER A 37 -27.96 -7.01 -4.92
N PHE A 38 -27.85 -5.68 -4.79
CA PHE A 38 -27.20 -4.82 -5.78
C PHE A 38 -25.71 -5.14 -5.90
N THR A 39 -25.00 -5.25 -4.77
CA THR A 39 -23.56 -5.55 -4.74
C THR A 39 -23.28 -6.93 -5.33
N GLN A 40 -24.12 -7.93 -5.03
CA GLN A 40 -24.01 -9.26 -5.65
C GLN A 40 -24.23 -9.23 -7.16
N ALA A 41 -25.21 -8.47 -7.65
CA ALA A 41 -25.45 -8.30 -9.07
C ALA A 41 -24.28 -7.59 -9.77
N PHE A 42 -23.71 -6.55 -9.13
CA PHE A 42 -22.53 -5.83 -9.61
C PHE A 42 -21.33 -6.76 -9.76
N VAL A 43 -21.00 -7.55 -8.72
CA VAL A 43 -19.89 -8.51 -8.73
C VAL A 43 -20.08 -9.61 -9.78
N LYS A 44 -21.31 -10.04 -10.03
CA LYS A 44 -21.63 -11.09 -11.02
C LYS A 44 -21.79 -10.57 -12.45
N GLY A 45 -21.66 -9.26 -12.68
CA GLY A 45 -21.94 -8.66 -13.98
C GLY A 45 -23.41 -8.77 -14.43
N ASP A 46 -24.35 -9.02 -13.51
CA ASP A 46 -25.78 -9.16 -13.81
C ASP A 46 -26.42 -7.79 -14.02
N THR A 47 -26.22 -7.25 -15.22
CA THR A 47 -26.70 -5.92 -15.63
C THR A 47 -28.23 -5.82 -15.62
N VAL A 48 -28.95 -6.92 -15.83
CA VAL A 48 -30.42 -6.96 -15.80
C VAL A 48 -30.92 -6.79 -14.38
N LYS A 49 -30.41 -7.60 -13.44
CA LYS A 49 -30.75 -7.46 -12.03
C LYS A 49 -30.33 -6.10 -11.49
N LEU A 50 -29.13 -5.64 -11.83
CA LEU A 50 -28.63 -4.33 -11.42
C LEU A 50 -29.55 -3.21 -11.89
N ALA A 51 -29.89 -3.16 -13.19
CA ALA A 51 -30.80 -2.14 -13.73
C ALA A 51 -32.20 -2.20 -13.09
N SER A 52 -32.68 -3.41 -12.75
CA SER A 52 -33.96 -3.60 -12.09
C SER A 52 -33.99 -3.01 -10.67
N LEU A 53 -32.84 -2.88 -10.00
CA LEU A 53 -32.75 -2.34 -8.64
C LEU A 53 -32.63 -0.82 -8.61
N LEU A 54 -32.42 -0.15 -9.76
CA LEU A 54 -32.26 1.31 -9.84
C LEU A 54 -33.56 2.01 -10.23
N THR A 55 -33.83 3.19 -9.67
CA THR A 55 -34.89 4.09 -10.17
C THR A 55 -34.56 4.59 -11.58
N ASP A 56 -35.53 5.13 -12.32
CA ASP A 56 -35.29 5.62 -13.69
C ASP A 56 -34.50 6.93 -13.71
N ASP A 57 -34.63 7.75 -12.66
CA ASP A 57 -33.89 8.99 -12.44
C ASP A 57 -32.56 8.79 -11.69
N PHE A 58 -32.08 7.55 -11.60
CA PHE A 58 -30.89 7.19 -10.82
C PHE A 58 -29.65 8.02 -11.16
N LYS A 59 -28.86 8.35 -10.13
CA LYS A 59 -27.58 9.06 -10.25
C LYS A 59 -26.46 8.43 -9.42
N ASN A 60 -25.28 8.29 -10.04
CA ASN A 60 -24.04 7.91 -9.37
C ASN A 60 -23.02 9.05 -9.35
N TYR A 61 -22.48 9.38 -8.17
CA TYR A 61 -21.52 10.46 -7.97
C TYR A 61 -20.17 9.94 -7.50
N ASN A 62 -19.10 10.67 -7.87
CA ASN A 62 -17.79 10.54 -7.24
C ASN A 62 -17.74 11.53 -6.06
N GLY A 63 -17.70 11.01 -4.84
CA GLY A 63 -17.69 11.79 -3.59
C GLY A 63 -16.41 12.59 -3.36
N VAL A 64 -15.35 12.37 -4.15
CA VAL A 64 -14.10 13.13 -4.13
C VAL A 64 -13.89 13.99 -5.39
N SER A 65 -14.92 14.11 -6.24
CA SER A 65 -14.88 14.97 -7.42
C SER A 65 -14.64 16.44 -7.05
N THR A 66 -13.73 17.10 -7.76
CA THR A 66 -13.48 18.55 -7.63
C THR A 66 -14.33 19.39 -8.57
N ASN A 67 -15.16 18.76 -9.42
CA ASN A 67 -16.02 19.46 -10.37
C ASN A 67 -17.33 19.93 -9.68
N PRO A 68 -17.53 21.24 -9.45
CA PRO A 68 -18.73 21.75 -8.77
C PRO A 68 -20.01 21.59 -9.61
N GLY A 69 -19.89 21.32 -10.91
CA GLY A 69 -21.01 21.11 -11.83
C GLY A 69 -21.30 19.64 -12.13
N ASP A 70 -20.78 18.70 -11.34
CA ASP A 70 -20.99 17.27 -11.57
C ASP A 70 -22.49 16.89 -11.48
N LYS A 71 -23.02 16.36 -12.59
CA LYS A 71 -24.42 15.95 -12.72
C LYS A 71 -24.64 14.47 -12.40
N GLY A 72 -23.58 13.76 -12.02
CA GLY A 72 -23.58 12.32 -11.80
C GLY A 72 -23.71 11.52 -13.08
N THR A 73 -23.43 10.23 -12.98
CA THR A 73 -23.60 9.24 -14.05
C THR A 73 -25.02 8.69 -14.02
N ASP A 74 -25.71 8.75 -15.16
CA ASP A 74 -27.06 8.22 -15.33
C ASP A 74 -27.12 6.68 -15.36
N LYS A 75 -28.29 6.12 -15.05
CA LYS A 75 -28.59 4.68 -15.03
C LYS A 75 -27.97 3.88 -16.17
N ALA A 76 -28.25 4.26 -17.42
CA ALA A 76 -27.80 3.48 -18.59
C ALA A 76 -26.26 3.42 -18.69
N LYS A 77 -25.59 4.55 -18.44
CA LYS A 77 -24.12 4.62 -18.46
C LYS A 77 -23.53 3.88 -17.27
N TYR A 78 -24.13 4.00 -16.09
CA TYR A 78 -23.71 3.28 -14.89
C TYR A 78 -23.75 1.77 -15.11
N VAL A 79 -24.91 1.22 -15.52
CA VAL A 79 -25.09 -0.23 -15.77
C VAL A 79 -24.06 -0.75 -16.78
N LYS A 80 -23.82 0.00 -17.88
CA LYS A 80 -22.81 -0.37 -18.88
C LYS A 80 -21.40 -0.40 -18.28
N ASN A 81 -21.04 0.62 -17.50
CA ASN A 81 -19.72 0.70 -16.87
C ASN A 81 -19.53 -0.36 -15.77
N SER A 82 -20.60 -0.72 -15.05
CA SER A 82 -20.57 -1.77 -14.02
C SER A 82 -20.13 -3.12 -14.59
N TYR A 83 -20.53 -3.44 -15.82
CA TYR A 83 -20.14 -4.70 -16.45
C TYR A 83 -18.61 -4.80 -16.65
N ARG A 84 -17.93 -3.68 -16.91
CA ARG A 84 -16.47 -3.65 -17.09
C ARG A 84 -15.72 -4.17 -15.87
N TRP A 85 -16.24 -3.94 -14.66
CA TRP A 85 -15.60 -4.48 -13.44
C TRP A 85 -15.58 -6.00 -13.42
N PHE A 86 -16.67 -6.64 -13.82
CA PHE A 86 -16.75 -8.09 -13.95
C PHE A 86 -15.92 -8.61 -15.13
N ASP A 87 -15.96 -7.89 -16.25
CA ASP A 87 -15.35 -8.34 -17.50
C ASP A 87 -13.83 -8.13 -17.55
N GLU A 88 -13.31 -7.08 -16.93
CA GLU A 88 -11.90 -6.66 -17.03
C GLU A 88 -11.04 -7.07 -15.82
N LEU A 89 -11.66 -7.56 -14.72
CA LEU A 89 -10.94 -7.96 -13.52
C LEU A 89 -11.07 -9.46 -13.24
N ASP A 90 -9.94 -10.13 -13.03
CA ASP A 90 -9.89 -11.43 -12.39
C ASP A 90 -10.07 -11.30 -10.88
N TYR A 91 -10.67 -12.32 -10.26
CA TYR A 91 -10.92 -12.39 -8.81
C TYR A 91 -11.73 -11.21 -8.26
N PHE A 92 -12.57 -10.59 -9.11
CA PHE A 92 -13.37 -9.45 -8.72
C PHE A 92 -14.32 -9.82 -7.57
N SER A 93 -14.23 -9.06 -6.48
CA SER A 93 -15.10 -9.23 -5.32
C SER A 93 -15.27 -7.94 -4.54
N ILE A 94 -16.40 -7.84 -3.88
CA ILE A 94 -16.71 -6.81 -2.89
C ILE A 94 -17.24 -7.54 -1.67
N SER A 95 -16.62 -7.33 -0.53
CA SER A 95 -17.04 -7.85 0.78
C SER A 95 -17.05 -6.75 1.81
N ASP A 96 -17.69 -6.95 2.95
CA ASP A 96 -17.60 -5.99 4.05
C ASP A 96 -16.13 -5.78 4.46
N TYR A 97 -15.78 -4.53 4.77
CA TYR A 97 -14.48 -4.23 5.35
C TYR A 97 -14.41 -4.81 6.78
N PRO A 98 -13.28 -5.42 7.21
CA PRO A 98 -13.20 -6.01 8.54
C PRO A 98 -13.59 -5.04 9.66
N GLY A 99 -14.58 -5.42 10.46
CA GLY A 99 -15.11 -4.59 11.56
C GLY A 99 -16.15 -3.56 11.14
N ALA A 100 -16.56 -3.53 9.87
CA ALA A 100 -17.67 -2.73 9.38
C ALA A 100 -18.85 -3.61 8.92
N TYR A 101 -20.02 -3.00 8.87
CA TYR A 101 -21.26 -3.58 8.36
C TYR A 101 -22.10 -2.46 7.74
N PRO A 102 -23.04 -2.80 6.83
CA PRO A 102 -23.95 -1.81 6.28
C PRO A 102 -24.91 -1.29 7.36
N ASP A 103 -25.04 0.03 7.48
CA ASP A 103 -25.99 0.69 8.37
C ASP A 103 -27.06 1.42 7.57
N ALA A 104 -28.33 1.16 7.87
CA ALA A 104 -29.45 1.93 7.34
C ALA A 104 -29.76 3.11 8.27
N VAL A 105 -29.86 4.30 7.70
CA VAL A 105 -30.12 5.56 8.41
C VAL A 105 -31.39 6.18 7.86
N GLU A 106 -32.38 6.31 8.74
CA GLU A 106 -33.60 7.06 8.49
C GLU A 106 -33.44 8.44 9.11
N TYR A 107 -33.22 9.47 8.30
CA TYR A 107 -33.15 10.86 8.78
C TYR A 107 -34.55 11.40 9.09
N LYS A 108 -34.63 12.30 10.09
CA LYS A 108 -35.87 13.02 10.43
C LYS A 108 -35.99 14.33 9.67
N GLU A 109 -34.87 15.04 9.57
CA GLU A 109 -34.80 16.33 8.87
C GLU A 109 -34.69 16.08 7.36
N ASP A 110 -35.41 16.90 6.58
CA ASP A 110 -35.41 16.89 5.11
C ASP A 110 -35.73 15.56 4.40
N ASN A 111 -36.30 14.57 5.12
CA ASN A 111 -36.68 13.26 4.56
C ASN A 111 -38.18 13.17 4.22
N LYS A 112 -38.66 14.04 3.34
CA LYS A 112 -40.10 14.10 2.99
C LYS A 112 -40.60 12.85 2.25
N ASP A 113 -39.71 12.18 1.53
CA ASP A 113 -40.04 11.03 0.68
C ASP A 113 -39.85 9.67 1.40
N GLY A 114 -39.40 9.68 2.66
CA GLY A 114 -39.15 8.47 3.44
C GLY A 114 -38.03 7.61 2.86
N GLU A 115 -37.01 8.26 2.30
CA GLU A 115 -35.84 7.59 1.75
C GLU A 115 -34.91 7.14 2.88
N ILE A 116 -34.23 6.02 2.64
CA ILE A 116 -33.31 5.40 3.59
C ILE A 116 -31.90 5.48 3.02
N TRP A 117 -30.97 6.01 3.80
CA TRP A 117 -29.56 5.98 3.45
C TRP A 117 -28.95 4.69 3.96
N VAL A 118 -28.28 3.94 3.10
CA VAL A 118 -27.45 2.81 3.50
C VAL A 118 -25.99 3.23 3.34
N GLN A 119 -25.25 3.15 4.43
CA GLN A 119 -23.82 3.48 4.47
C GLN A 119 -23.03 2.18 4.56
N THR A 120 -22.06 1.99 3.66
CA THR A 120 -21.22 0.77 3.65
C THR A 120 -19.75 1.13 3.62
N TRP A 121 -18.94 0.29 4.28
CA TRP A 121 -17.50 0.22 4.09
C TRP A 121 -17.18 -1.17 3.57
N ASP A 122 -16.71 -1.23 2.34
CA ASP A 122 -16.44 -2.48 1.66
C ASP A 122 -14.96 -2.60 1.31
N LEU A 123 -14.49 -3.82 1.21
CA LEU A 123 -13.20 -4.17 0.63
C LEU A 123 -13.42 -4.64 -0.81
N LEU A 124 -13.02 -3.79 -1.76
CA LEU A 124 -12.98 -4.13 -3.18
C LEU A 124 -11.68 -4.86 -3.50
N LYS A 125 -11.78 -5.97 -4.25
CA LYS A 125 -10.63 -6.72 -4.77
C LYS A 125 -10.79 -7.06 -6.24
N GLY A 126 -9.69 -7.12 -6.97
CA GLY A 126 -9.59 -7.63 -8.34
C GLY A 126 -8.18 -7.46 -8.90
N VAL A 127 -7.90 -8.07 -10.03
CA VAL A 127 -6.65 -7.92 -10.79
C VAL A 127 -7.01 -7.64 -12.24
N HIS A 128 -6.57 -6.52 -12.79
CA HIS A 128 -6.88 -6.17 -14.16
C HIS A 128 -6.23 -7.17 -15.13
N LYS A 129 -7.05 -7.77 -16.00
CA LYS A 129 -6.66 -8.92 -16.84
C LYS A 129 -5.49 -8.62 -17.77
N GLU A 130 -5.43 -7.41 -18.30
CA GLU A 130 -4.42 -7.04 -19.31
C GLU A 130 -3.13 -6.51 -18.69
N THR A 131 -3.24 -5.69 -17.63
CA THR A 131 -2.09 -4.97 -17.06
C THR A 131 -1.56 -5.60 -15.77
N GLY A 132 -2.30 -6.52 -15.15
CA GLY A 132 -1.96 -7.09 -13.85
C GLY A 132 -2.12 -6.13 -12.67
N VAL A 133 -2.58 -4.88 -12.90
CA VAL A 133 -2.78 -3.89 -11.83
C VAL A 133 -3.79 -4.42 -10.82
N LYS A 134 -3.37 -4.45 -9.55
CA LYS A 134 -4.18 -4.95 -8.46
C LYS A 134 -5.13 -3.87 -7.97
N PHE A 135 -6.42 -4.15 -8.06
CA PHE A 135 -7.47 -3.39 -7.42
C PHE A 135 -7.65 -3.97 -6.02
N THR A 136 -7.13 -3.30 -4.99
CA THR A 136 -7.43 -3.65 -3.59
C THR A 136 -7.53 -2.38 -2.78
N SER A 137 -8.74 -2.03 -2.38
CA SER A 137 -8.99 -0.79 -1.63
C SER A 137 -10.23 -0.94 -0.75
N PRO A 138 -10.20 -0.39 0.47
CA PRO A 138 -11.42 0.03 1.13
C PRO A 138 -12.17 1.01 0.22
N ILE A 139 -13.48 0.88 0.13
CA ILE A 139 -14.38 1.84 -0.51
C ILE A 139 -15.50 2.18 0.47
N HIS A 140 -15.92 3.43 0.46
CA HIS A 140 -17.12 3.86 1.18
C HIS A 140 -18.21 4.22 0.18
N ARG A 141 -19.43 3.73 0.44
CA ARG A 141 -20.60 4.01 -0.40
C ARG A 141 -21.73 4.56 0.46
N LEU A 142 -22.33 5.65 -0.01
CA LEU A 142 -23.60 6.15 0.49
C LEU A 142 -24.68 5.88 -0.56
N ILE A 143 -25.70 5.13 -0.18
CA ILE A 143 -26.71 4.61 -1.11
C ILE A 143 -28.10 5.02 -0.63
N VAL A 144 -28.84 5.74 -1.47
CA VAL A 144 -30.22 6.16 -1.17
C VAL A 144 -31.19 5.14 -1.73
N VAL A 145 -32.00 4.54 -0.85
CA VAL A 145 -33.03 3.58 -1.19
C VAL A 145 -34.42 4.20 -0.96
N THR A 146 -35.24 4.19 -1.99
CA THR A 146 -36.64 4.66 -1.92
C THR A 146 -37.51 3.66 -1.15
N LYS A 147 -38.68 4.10 -0.67
CA LYS A 147 -39.71 3.22 -0.08
C LYS A 147 -40.12 2.01 -0.94
N ASP A 148 -39.99 2.11 -2.26
CA ASP A 148 -40.29 1.03 -3.22
C ASP A 148 -39.11 0.06 -3.42
N ASN A 149 -38.11 0.11 -2.53
CA ASN A 149 -36.91 -0.75 -2.53
C ASN A 149 -36.10 -0.66 -3.84
N LYS A 150 -35.96 0.56 -4.38
CA LYS A 150 -35.07 0.91 -5.49
C LYS A 150 -33.99 1.87 -5.03
N ILE A 151 -32.81 1.76 -5.62
CA ILE A 151 -31.69 2.66 -5.40
C ILE A 151 -31.85 3.87 -6.32
N LYS A 152 -31.89 5.06 -5.72
CA LYS A 152 -32.00 6.34 -6.42
C LYS A 152 -30.63 7.00 -6.60
N THR A 153 -29.77 6.91 -5.59
CA THR A 153 -28.47 7.59 -5.60
C THR A 153 -27.40 6.67 -5.04
N ILE A 154 -26.22 6.71 -5.65
CA ILE A 154 -24.98 6.18 -5.06
C ILE A 154 -23.92 7.28 -5.07
N ILE A 155 -23.24 7.47 -3.95
CA ILE A 155 -22.04 8.30 -3.85
C ILE A 155 -20.89 7.38 -3.45
N ASN A 156 -19.87 7.25 -4.30
CA ASN A 156 -18.70 6.41 -4.01
C ASN A 156 -17.53 7.28 -3.58
N TYR A 157 -16.80 6.78 -2.58
CA TYR A 157 -15.53 7.29 -2.14
C TYR A 157 -14.52 6.16 -2.30
N ASN A 158 -13.66 6.29 -3.30
CA ASN A 158 -12.66 5.29 -3.67
C ASN A 158 -11.31 5.96 -3.95
N ASN A 159 -10.24 5.17 -3.91
CA ASN A 159 -8.90 5.64 -4.26
C ASN A 159 -8.75 5.73 -5.79
N ASP A 160 -8.73 6.96 -6.32
CA ASP A 160 -8.57 7.20 -7.75
C ASP A 160 -7.15 6.85 -8.26
N GLY A 161 -6.16 6.75 -7.37
CA GLY A 161 -4.79 6.38 -7.71
C GLY A 161 -4.67 5.02 -8.41
N ILE A 162 -5.56 4.07 -8.11
CA ILE A 162 -5.57 2.75 -8.74
C ILE A 162 -5.92 2.87 -10.24
N PHE A 163 -6.83 3.77 -10.61
CA PHE A 163 -7.17 4.00 -12.01
C PHE A 163 -6.07 4.76 -12.75
N ASN A 164 -5.35 5.65 -12.08
CA ASN A 164 -4.19 6.33 -12.65
C ASN A 164 -3.06 5.34 -12.95
N GLU A 165 -2.80 4.41 -12.03
CA GLU A 165 -1.84 3.32 -12.24
C GLU A 165 -2.27 2.46 -13.42
N LEU A 166 -3.52 1.99 -13.43
CA LEU A 166 -4.08 1.20 -14.53
C LEU A 166 -3.88 1.90 -15.88
N GLN A 167 -4.20 3.20 -15.98
CA GLN A 167 -4.05 3.95 -17.23
C GLN A 167 -2.58 4.02 -17.68
N GLN A 168 -1.65 4.23 -16.75
CA GLN A 168 -0.22 4.32 -17.05
C GLN A 168 0.36 2.99 -17.51
N SER A 169 -0.15 1.86 -17.00
CA SER A 169 0.33 0.52 -17.37
C SER A 169 0.01 0.09 -18.81
N PHE A 170 -0.75 0.88 -19.59
CA PHE A 170 -0.98 0.63 -21.01
C PHE A 170 0.06 1.26 -21.94
N SER A 171 1.08 1.92 -21.38
CA SER A 171 2.13 2.59 -22.14
C SER A 171 3.51 2.29 -21.57
N ASP A 172 4.49 2.16 -22.46
CA ASP A 172 5.88 2.04 -22.07
C ASP A 172 6.39 3.35 -21.47
N ARG A 173 7.18 3.25 -20.41
CA ARG A 173 7.86 4.38 -19.76
C ARG A 173 9.28 3.99 -19.37
N THR A 174 10.23 4.87 -19.60
CA THR A 174 11.59 4.74 -19.07
C THR A 174 11.67 5.30 -17.65
N ASN A 175 12.62 4.80 -16.85
CA ASN A 175 12.87 5.29 -15.51
C ASN A 175 14.38 5.38 -15.27
N GLY A 176 15.04 6.32 -15.95
CA GLY A 176 16.47 6.55 -15.77
C GLY A 176 17.40 5.73 -16.67
N THR A 177 18.67 5.69 -16.27
CA THR A 177 19.78 5.10 -17.04
C THR A 177 20.41 3.94 -16.28
N ILE A 178 20.79 2.89 -17.00
CA ILE A 178 21.51 1.72 -16.46
C ILE A 178 22.95 1.74 -16.99
N TYR A 179 23.92 1.63 -16.09
CA TYR A 179 25.34 1.55 -16.41
C TYR A 179 25.93 0.21 -15.98
N ASN A 180 26.75 -0.40 -16.83
CA ASN A 180 27.54 -1.59 -16.48
C ASN A 180 29.00 -1.28 -16.07
N HIS A 181 29.42 -0.02 -16.26
CA HIS A 181 30.70 0.53 -15.81
C HIS A 181 30.48 1.95 -15.30
N HIS A 182 30.69 2.15 -13.99
CA HIS A 182 30.49 3.42 -13.31
C HIS A 182 31.36 3.49 -12.04
N GLU A 183 31.68 4.69 -11.55
CA GLU A 183 32.49 4.84 -10.33
C GLU A 183 31.80 4.22 -9.10
N ASN A 184 30.47 4.33 -8.99
CA ASN A 184 29.74 3.69 -7.88
C ASN A 184 29.84 2.14 -7.92
N ILE A 185 29.91 1.54 -9.11
CA ILE A 185 30.19 0.10 -9.25
C ILE A 185 31.61 -0.21 -8.73
N ASN A 186 32.58 0.66 -9.04
CA ASN A 186 33.93 0.51 -8.50
C ASN A 186 33.95 0.65 -6.98
N THR A 187 33.13 1.54 -6.40
CA THR A 187 32.97 1.70 -4.95
C THR A 187 32.47 0.41 -4.30
N VAL A 188 31.40 -0.21 -4.81
CA VAL A 188 30.90 -1.51 -4.30
C VAL A 188 31.98 -2.58 -4.39
N ARG A 189 32.65 -2.73 -5.54
CA ARG A 189 33.75 -3.71 -5.70
C ARG A 189 34.85 -3.50 -4.67
N LYS A 190 35.27 -2.25 -4.44
CA LYS A 190 36.31 -1.94 -3.45
C LYS A 190 35.85 -2.26 -2.03
N ALA A 191 34.59 -2.00 -1.67
CA ALA A 191 34.04 -2.33 -0.35
C ALA A 191 33.99 -3.86 -0.13
N VAL A 192 33.46 -4.61 -1.09
CA VAL A 192 33.36 -6.07 -1.04
C VAL A 192 34.74 -6.73 -0.98
N TYR A 193 35.68 -6.33 -1.84
CA TYR A 193 37.03 -6.92 -1.82
C TYR A 193 37.87 -6.47 -0.61
N ALA A 194 37.59 -5.31 -0.02
CA ALA A 194 38.17 -4.97 1.28
C ALA A 194 37.64 -5.92 2.37
N PHE A 195 36.34 -6.25 2.34
CA PHE A 195 35.74 -7.21 3.27
C PHE A 195 36.29 -8.64 3.06
N GLU A 196 36.47 -9.08 1.81
CA GLU A 196 37.16 -10.34 1.47
C GLU A 196 38.52 -10.46 2.17
N ASN A 197 39.27 -9.35 2.21
CA ASN A 197 40.58 -9.26 2.84
C ASN A 197 40.53 -8.95 4.35
N ALA A 198 39.36 -9.08 4.98
CA ALA A 198 39.10 -8.78 6.38
C ALA A 198 39.47 -7.34 6.83
N ASP A 199 39.56 -6.39 5.89
CA ASP A 199 39.82 -4.98 6.17
C ASP A 199 38.47 -4.24 6.38
N LEU A 200 37.91 -4.40 7.58
CA LEU A 200 36.62 -3.80 7.93
C LEU A 200 36.63 -2.27 7.91
N GLU A 201 37.74 -1.65 8.30
CA GLU A 201 37.87 -0.19 8.25
C GLU A 201 37.79 0.29 6.81
N LYS A 202 38.54 -0.35 5.90
CA LYS A 202 38.51 0.01 4.49
C LYS A 202 37.17 -0.29 3.86
N ALA A 203 36.59 -1.46 4.14
CA ALA A 203 35.26 -1.82 3.63
C ALA A 203 34.22 -0.78 4.03
N LEU A 204 34.19 -0.37 5.30
CA LEU A 204 33.22 0.61 5.80
C LEU A 204 33.57 2.08 5.45
N SER A 205 34.78 2.36 4.97
CA SER A 205 35.19 3.72 4.56
C SER A 205 34.46 4.26 3.33
N PHE A 206 33.77 3.38 2.57
CA PHE A 206 33.01 3.74 1.38
C PHE A 206 31.55 4.12 1.66
N TYR A 207 31.12 3.97 2.92
CA TYR A 207 29.77 4.28 3.37
C TYR A 207 29.76 5.65 4.05
N SER A 208 28.63 6.37 3.97
CA SER A 208 28.41 7.57 4.76
C SER A 208 28.47 7.25 6.27
N ASP A 209 28.63 8.26 7.10
CA ASP A 209 28.71 8.06 8.56
C ASP A 209 27.36 7.67 9.17
N ASP A 210 26.28 8.15 8.57
CA ASP A 210 24.89 7.87 8.93
C ASP A 210 24.27 6.70 8.14
N ALA A 211 25.09 5.94 7.40
CA ALA A 211 24.63 4.82 6.61
C ALA A 211 23.92 3.76 7.47
N PHE A 212 22.87 3.17 6.91
CA PHE A 212 22.07 2.14 7.58
C PHE A 212 22.05 0.83 6.78
N PHE A 213 21.93 -0.28 7.50
CA PHE A 213 22.15 -1.62 6.95
C PHE A 213 20.95 -2.53 7.22
N LEU A 214 20.52 -3.26 6.21
CA LEU A 214 19.39 -4.18 6.25
C LEU A 214 19.82 -5.59 5.82
N ASN A 215 19.17 -6.59 6.38
CA ASN A 215 19.35 -7.98 6.01
C ASN A 215 17.99 -8.66 5.95
N ILE A 216 17.69 -9.36 4.85
CA ILE A 216 16.38 -10.02 4.69
C ILE A 216 16.09 -11.12 5.73
N ASN A 217 17.12 -11.54 6.47
CA ASN A 217 16.99 -12.54 7.53
C ASN A 217 16.70 -11.93 8.91
N ASP A 218 16.63 -10.59 9.02
CA ASP A 218 16.39 -9.84 10.25
C ASP A 218 15.12 -8.97 10.16
N ASP A 219 14.81 -8.22 11.22
CA ASP A 219 13.67 -7.29 11.27
C ASP A 219 13.96 -6.04 10.43
N LEU A 220 13.34 -5.94 9.25
CA LEU A 220 13.56 -4.84 8.31
C LEU A 220 13.06 -3.48 8.82
N ASP A 221 12.22 -3.44 9.87
CA ASP A 221 11.78 -2.20 10.51
C ASP A 221 12.83 -1.67 11.51
N LYS A 222 13.94 -2.40 11.70
CA LYS A 222 15.02 -2.06 12.63
C LYS A 222 16.39 -2.14 11.94
N PRO A 223 16.74 -1.16 11.09
CA PRO A 223 18.03 -1.17 10.41
C PRO A 223 19.19 -1.03 11.39
N GLU A 224 20.32 -1.64 11.04
CA GLU A 224 21.55 -1.54 11.82
C GLU A 224 22.35 -0.29 11.46
N THR A 225 23.09 0.24 12.44
CA THR A 225 24.03 1.34 12.23
C THR A 225 25.38 0.83 11.74
N LYS A 226 26.20 1.73 11.17
CA LYS A 226 27.59 1.43 10.77
C LYS A 226 28.43 0.84 11.91
N ASP A 227 28.26 1.32 13.14
CA ASP A 227 28.98 0.80 14.31
C ASP A 227 28.55 -0.63 14.69
N ASN A 228 27.26 -0.93 14.58
CA ASN A 228 26.75 -2.27 14.87
C ASN A 228 27.09 -3.25 13.74
N VAL A 229 26.95 -2.86 12.48
CA VAL A 229 27.28 -3.73 11.34
C VAL A 229 28.76 -4.08 11.35
N LYS A 230 29.64 -3.18 11.81
CA LYS A 230 31.06 -3.48 12.00
C LYS A 230 31.30 -4.63 12.98
N LYS A 231 30.56 -4.64 14.11
CA LYS A 231 30.63 -5.73 15.09
C LYS A 231 30.08 -7.03 14.52
N ILE A 232 28.94 -6.98 13.83
CA ILE A 232 28.33 -8.14 13.18
C ILE A 232 29.26 -8.74 12.12
N ARG A 233 29.87 -7.90 11.28
CA ARG A 233 30.86 -8.31 10.28
C ARG A 233 32.13 -8.88 10.93
N GLN A 234 32.56 -8.36 12.08
CA GLN A 234 33.65 -8.94 12.86
C GLN A 234 33.27 -10.33 13.41
N GLU A 235 32.08 -10.50 13.99
CA GLU A 235 31.60 -11.79 14.47
C GLU A 235 31.52 -12.83 13.32
N PHE A 236 31.11 -12.39 12.13
CA PHE A 236 31.14 -13.22 10.94
C PHE A 236 32.58 -13.66 10.58
N LEU A 237 33.52 -12.71 10.55
CA LEU A 237 34.94 -13.00 10.30
C LEU A 237 35.57 -13.84 11.41
N ASP A 238 35.05 -13.82 12.64
CA ASP A 238 35.49 -14.67 13.74
C ASP A 238 35.00 -16.11 13.54
N ALA A 239 33.78 -16.30 13.01
CA ALA A 239 33.17 -17.61 12.76
C ALA A 239 33.59 -18.27 11.43
N PHE A 240 33.91 -17.48 10.41
CA PHE A 240 34.20 -17.94 9.06
C PHE A 240 35.52 -17.35 8.54
N GLU A 241 36.26 -18.15 7.80
CA GLU A 241 37.34 -17.68 6.92
C GLU A 241 36.75 -17.47 5.53
N ILE A 242 36.97 -16.29 4.94
CA ILE A 242 36.62 -16.00 3.55
C ILE A 242 37.80 -16.44 2.69
N THR A 243 37.60 -17.41 1.81
CA THR A 243 38.65 -17.88 0.89
C THR A 243 38.68 -17.09 -0.41
N SER A 244 37.50 -16.71 -0.90
CA SER A 244 37.33 -15.78 -2.00
C SER A 244 35.91 -15.23 -2.05
N ILE A 245 35.74 -14.08 -2.69
CA ILE A 245 34.43 -13.56 -3.08
C ILE A 245 34.42 -13.38 -4.60
N ASP A 246 33.63 -14.20 -5.29
CA ASP A 246 33.58 -14.19 -6.75
C ASP A 246 32.37 -13.38 -7.24
N MET A 247 32.63 -12.40 -8.11
CA MET A 247 31.58 -11.60 -8.74
C MET A 247 30.82 -12.44 -9.77
N ILE A 248 29.49 -12.46 -9.69
CA ILE A 248 28.63 -13.18 -10.63
C ILE A 248 28.10 -12.20 -11.68
N GLY A 249 28.57 -12.34 -12.92
CA GLY A 249 28.24 -11.40 -13.99
C GLY A 249 28.91 -10.04 -13.78
N TYR A 250 28.12 -8.97 -13.80
CA TYR A 250 28.58 -7.62 -13.48
C TYR A 250 27.49 -6.87 -12.69
N PRO A 251 27.86 -5.99 -11.75
CA PRO A 251 26.90 -5.11 -11.10
C PRO A 251 26.29 -4.12 -12.08
N ASP A 252 25.01 -3.82 -11.90
CA ASP A 252 24.30 -2.77 -12.61
C ASP A 252 24.14 -1.55 -11.70
N TYR A 253 24.50 -0.37 -12.21
CA TYR A 253 24.20 0.90 -11.57
C TYR A 253 22.95 1.52 -12.22
N LEU A 254 21.91 1.70 -11.41
CA LEU A 254 20.62 2.26 -11.76
C LEU A 254 20.57 3.72 -11.28
N GLU A 255 20.53 4.65 -12.23
CA GLU A 255 20.36 6.08 -11.98
C GLU A 255 18.93 6.47 -12.40
N TYR A 256 18.02 6.55 -11.43
CA TYR A 256 16.59 6.76 -11.64
C TYR A 256 16.24 8.23 -11.90
N GLU A 257 15.28 8.46 -12.80
CA GLU A 257 14.68 9.79 -13.01
C GLU A 257 13.86 10.24 -11.80
N MET A 258 13.16 9.31 -11.15
CA MET A 258 12.34 9.60 -10.00
C MET A 258 13.18 9.71 -8.74
N ALA A 259 13.01 10.82 -8.01
CA ALA A 259 13.67 11.10 -6.73
C ALA A 259 15.21 11.08 -6.76
N ASN A 260 15.82 11.15 -7.95
CA ASN A 260 17.27 11.03 -8.16
C ASN A 260 17.87 9.78 -7.47
N GLY A 261 17.14 8.65 -7.52
CA GLY A 261 17.61 7.40 -6.92
C GLY A 261 18.87 6.88 -7.59
N ARG A 262 19.83 6.39 -6.80
CA ARG A 262 21.14 5.90 -7.27
C ARG A 262 21.44 4.58 -6.59
N VAL A 263 21.39 3.48 -7.33
CA VAL A 263 21.50 2.13 -6.73
C VAL A 263 22.47 1.27 -7.51
N VAL A 264 23.39 0.59 -6.84
CA VAL A 264 24.14 -0.52 -7.45
C VAL A 264 23.53 -1.84 -6.98
N MET A 265 23.11 -2.67 -7.93
CA MET A 265 22.72 -4.07 -7.69
C MET A 265 23.87 -4.98 -8.08
N SER A 266 24.30 -5.84 -7.17
CA SER A 266 25.47 -6.72 -7.37
C SER A 266 25.22 -8.13 -6.87
N TRP A 267 25.86 -9.11 -7.53
CA TRP A 267 25.75 -10.54 -7.21
C TRP A 267 27.13 -11.13 -6.96
N TRP A 268 27.23 -11.94 -5.90
CA TRP A 268 28.48 -12.47 -5.40
C TRP A 268 28.31 -13.89 -4.88
N ASP A 269 29.33 -14.73 -5.08
CA ASP A 269 29.49 -16.01 -4.40
C ASP A 269 30.59 -15.88 -3.34
N PHE A 270 30.19 -15.95 -2.07
CA PHE A 270 31.14 -15.93 -0.96
C PHE A 270 31.59 -17.36 -0.68
N HIS A 271 32.86 -17.65 -0.91
CA HIS A 271 33.46 -18.94 -0.58
C HIS A 271 34.04 -18.89 0.82
N LEU A 272 33.47 -19.71 1.70
CA LEU A 272 33.69 -19.65 3.14
C LEU A 272 34.19 -20.99 3.66
N VAL A 273 35.03 -20.94 4.70
CA VAL A 273 35.35 -22.08 5.56
C VAL A 273 34.88 -21.76 6.98
N ARG A 274 33.89 -22.50 7.47
CA ARG A 274 33.42 -22.38 8.85
C ARG A 274 34.51 -22.85 9.80
N LYS A 275 34.91 -22.02 10.76
CA LYS A 275 36.11 -22.31 11.57
C LYS A 275 35.92 -23.44 12.56
N SER A 276 34.69 -23.64 13.07
CA SER A 276 34.35 -24.63 14.09
C SER A 276 34.52 -26.07 13.63
N ASP A 277 34.17 -26.36 12.37
CA ASP A 277 34.17 -27.74 11.82
C ASP A 277 34.86 -27.86 10.46
N LYS A 278 35.47 -26.77 9.98
CA LYS A 278 36.19 -26.68 8.69
C LYS A 278 35.32 -26.96 7.47
N LYS A 279 34.00 -26.81 7.60
CA LYS A 279 33.09 -27.01 6.47
C LYS A 279 33.24 -25.90 5.44
N LYS A 280 33.33 -26.29 4.17
CA LYS A 280 33.30 -25.37 3.02
C LYS A 280 31.85 -25.03 2.66
N ILE A 281 31.58 -23.75 2.49
CA ILE A 281 30.26 -23.20 2.17
C ILE A 281 30.44 -22.25 0.98
N THR A 282 29.51 -22.29 0.03
CA THR A 282 29.35 -21.23 -0.97
C THR A 282 28.04 -20.53 -0.67
N LEU A 283 28.11 -19.24 -0.41
CA LEU A 283 26.97 -18.41 -0.06
C LEU A 283 26.70 -17.42 -1.19
N PRO A 284 25.71 -17.70 -2.06
CA PRO A 284 25.24 -16.73 -3.03
C PRO A 284 24.57 -15.55 -2.33
N MET A 285 24.93 -14.34 -2.75
CA MET A 285 24.45 -13.10 -2.17
C MET A 285 24.12 -12.09 -3.26
N HIS A 286 22.94 -11.47 -3.16
CA HIS A 286 22.63 -10.23 -3.86
C HIS A 286 22.72 -9.06 -2.88
N ILE A 287 23.37 -7.98 -3.30
CA ILE A 287 23.57 -6.77 -2.51
C ILE A 287 23.03 -5.59 -3.30
N SER A 288 22.20 -4.78 -2.65
CA SER A 288 21.74 -3.50 -3.21
C SER A 288 22.28 -2.37 -2.34
N ASP A 289 23.06 -1.49 -2.96
CA ASP A 289 23.71 -0.34 -2.32
C ASP A 289 23.15 0.97 -2.89
N ASP A 290 22.54 1.80 -2.05
CA ASP A 290 22.10 3.15 -2.41
C ASP A 290 23.24 4.16 -2.23
N PHE A 291 23.26 5.19 -3.07
CA PHE A 291 24.31 6.20 -3.08
C PHE A 291 23.77 7.62 -2.89
N ASP A 292 24.54 8.44 -2.17
CA ASP A 292 24.38 9.90 -2.21
C ASP A 292 24.96 10.49 -3.52
N GLU A 293 24.85 11.81 -3.66
CA GLU A 293 25.38 12.52 -4.85
C GLU A 293 26.91 12.59 -4.87
N ASP A 294 27.56 12.40 -3.72
CA ASP A 294 29.02 12.42 -3.55
C ASP A 294 29.65 11.05 -3.82
N GLY A 295 28.84 10.00 -4.03
CA GLY A 295 29.28 8.65 -4.33
C GLY A 295 29.59 7.80 -3.11
N ASN A 296 29.11 8.18 -1.91
CA ASN A 296 29.16 7.34 -0.72
C ASN A 296 27.92 6.44 -0.65
N ILE A 297 28.09 5.23 -0.12
CA ILE A 297 26.98 4.31 0.12
C ILE A 297 26.19 4.79 1.35
N THR A 298 24.90 5.05 1.18
CA THR A 298 23.99 5.54 2.24
C THR A 298 23.13 4.43 2.84
N SER A 299 22.85 3.38 2.07
CA SER A 299 22.24 2.16 2.60
C SER A 299 22.68 0.92 1.85
N GLU A 300 22.70 -0.21 2.57
CA GLU A 300 22.95 -1.53 2.02
C GLU A 300 21.85 -2.48 2.48
N ILE A 301 21.33 -3.29 1.56
CA ILE A 301 20.48 -4.44 1.90
C ILE A 301 21.07 -5.74 1.35
N LEU A 302 21.24 -6.71 2.24
CA LEU A 302 21.78 -8.04 1.93
C LEU A 302 20.65 -9.05 1.70
N TYR A 303 20.68 -9.70 0.54
CA TYR A 303 19.78 -10.78 0.15
C TYR A 303 20.54 -12.10 0.05
N PHE A 304 20.41 -12.95 1.06
CA PHE A 304 20.96 -14.32 1.07
C PHE A 304 20.16 -15.23 2.00
N ASN A 305 20.33 -16.54 1.84
CA ASN A 305 19.73 -17.53 2.73
C ASN A 305 20.63 -17.82 3.93
N ARG A 306 20.31 -17.29 5.12
CA ARG A 306 21.12 -17.50 6.35
C ARG A 306 21.30 -18.97 6.70
N SER A 307 20.31 -19.84 6.46
CA SER A 307 20.42 -21.27 6.78
C SER A 307 21.50 -22.00 5.96
N ALA A 308 22.02 -21.40 4.88
CA ALA A 308 23.18 -21.94 4.18
C ALA A 308 24.45 -21.95 5.05
N LEU A 309 24.53 -21.07 6.06
CA LEU A 309 25.64 -20.97 7.00
C LEU A 309 25.60 -22.02 8.12
N GLU A 310 24.45 -22.65 8.33
CA GLU A 310 24.20 -23.63 9.41
C GLU A 310 24.36 -25.07 8.95
N LYS A 311 24.11 -25.34 7.66
CA LYS A 311 24.27 -26.67 7.08
C LYS A 311 25.66 -27.20 7.34
#